data_AF-A0A8H2XEY3-F1
#
_entry.id   AF-A0A8H2XEY3-F1
#
_cell.length_a   1.000
_cell.length_b   1.000
_cell.length_c   1.000
_cell.angle_alpha   90.00
_cell.angle_beta   90.00
_cell.angle_gamma   90.00
#
_symmetry.space_group_name_H-M   'P 1'
#
loop_
_entity.id
_entity.type
_entity.pdbx_description
1 polymer ?
#
loop_
_entity_poly.entity_id
_entity_poly.type
_entity_poly.pdbx_seq_one_letter_code
_entity_poly.pdbx_strand_id
1 'polypeptide(L)'
;MLRLLPRAPLAAYNPVIRTLTLRRTMSHDAYLVPIDPTAPSSGALPSITDLWKASKPKDKAGETRLFYNVDNEGRVVAAVSLGTGSKAKSPEALKKAVGAGIKKLRDAGATSVLVDANNDLHAAAVGTHLALFKYNHLKTAEKDAVPKVTVNPPPNATSTGALGWDTGVIYAYSQNLSRELMETPANLLTPTLFTERIRKEFAGLDKVEIKVRDKAWAEEKGMRTFLSVTKGSSEPCKFLEIHYKGASDTNAKPLVFVGKGITFDSGGISLKPGAGMKLMRGDMGGAAAVSSATLAIAKLKLPINVVALIALTENMPGPAASKPGDVVYAMNGKTIEIDNTDAEGRLILADTLWYGSSEFNPHTVVDCATLTGAMDVALGTIYTGVFSTSDSLWDELNVAGQAEHDRFWRMPLDEAYGPQIYSSNADLCNTGGKSAGSCTAALFLKSFVKGIASEDGEGEGTVRWAHVDMAGTMDSPRADAYQEKGMTGRPVRAFVEFARRLSEAK
;
A
#
# COMPACT_ATOMS: atom_id res chain seq x y z
N MET A 1 -20.54 -27.38 18.40
CA MET A 1 -21.22 -26.13 18.78
C MET A 1 -20.29 -25.29 19.66
N LEU A 2 -19.35 -24.54 19.07
CA LEU A 2 -18.71 -23.43 19.78
C LEU A 2 -19.51 -22.17 19.42
N ARG A 3 -20.08 -21.51 20.42
CA ARG A 3 -20.79 -20.25 20.27
C ARG A 3 -19.80 -19.19 19.75
N LEU A 4 -19.96 -18.81 18.48
CA LEU A 4 -19.39 -17.59 17.94
C LEU A 4 -19.91 -16.42 18.78
N LEU A 5 -19.02 -15.79 19.54
CA LEU A 5 -19.30 -14.52 20.23
C LEU A 5 -19.82 -13.50 19.19
N PRO A 6 -20.72 -12.59 19.59
CA PRO A 6 -21.32 -11.64 18.66
C PRO A 6 -20.23 -10.82 17.97
N ARG A 7 -20.28 -10.82 16.62
CA ARG A 7 -19.42 -10.02 15.74
C ARG A 7 -19.60 -8.54 16.10
N ALA A 8 -18.72 -8.01 16.95
CA ALA A 8 -18.55 -6.57 17.04
C ALA A 8 -18.07 -6.09 15.66
N PRO A 9 -18.72 -5.10 15.03
CA PRO A 9 -18.22 -4.56 13.78
C PRO A 9 -16.81 -4.05 14.02
N LEU A 10 -15.86 -4.43 13.17
CA LEU A 10 -14.54 -3.79 13.10
C LEU A 10 -14.80 -2.28 13.04
N ALA A 11 -14.47 -1.57 14.11
CA ALA A 11 -14.55 -0.12 14.14
C ALA A 11 -13.52 0.40 13.14
N ALA A 12 -13.96 0.69 11.92
CA ALA A 12 -13.10 1.22 10.87
C ALA A 12 -12.45 2.50 11.40
N TYR A 13 -11.13 2.62 11.21
CA TYR A 13 -10.48 3.91 11.27
C TYR A 13 -11.19 4.80 10.24
N ASN A 14 -11.87 5.87 10.67
CA ASN A 14 -12.52 6.81 9.78
C ASN A 14 -12.10 8.22 10.21
N PRO A 15 -11.06 8.80 9.61
CA PRO A 15 -10.71 10.18 9.88
C PRO A 15 -11.87 11.03 9.37
N VAL A 16 -12.44 11.83 10.27
CA VAL A 16 -13.58 12.68 9.95
C VAL A 16 -13.11 13.74 8.95
N ILE A 17 -13.34 13.51 7.64
CA ILE A 17 -13.20 14.54 6.61
C ILE A 17 -14.47 15.40 6.70
N ARG A 18 -14.44 16.46 7.50
CA ARG A 18 -15.56 17.41 7.58
C ARG A 18 -15.47 18.41 6.43
N THR A 19 -16.50 18.47 5.61
CA THR A 19 -16.77 19.60 4.73
C THR A 19 -16.99 20.84 5.60
N LEU A 20 -16.09 21.82 5.51
CA LEU A 20 -16.09 23.05 6.30
C LEU A 20 -17.30 23.92 5.96
N THR A 21 -18.28 23.99 6.84
CA THR A 21 -19.21 25.13 6.93
C THR A 21 -18.70 26.06 8.05
N LEU A 22 -18.71 27.36 7.78
CA LEU A 22 -18.06 28.42 8.55
C LEU A 22 -18.30 28.42 10.08
N ARG A 23 -17.22 28.80 10.79
CA ARG A 23 -17.17 29.52 12.08
C ARG A 23 -17.69 28.80 13.34
N ARG A 24 -16.80 28.02 13.95
CA ARG A 24 -16.49 28.07 15.40
C ARG A 24 -15.02 27.73 15.56
N THR A 25 -14.25 28.56 16.26
CA THR A 25 -12.89 28.23 16.71
C THR A 25 -12.96 26.92 17.49
N MET A 26 -12.49 25.81 16.92
CA MET A 26 -12.33 24.59 17.69
C MET A 26 -11.30 24.90 18.79
N SER A 27 -11.64 24.65 20.06
CA SER A 27 -10.65 24.66 21.13
C SER A 27 -9.72 23.47 20.90
N HIS A 28 -8.43 23.72 20.73
CA HIS A 28 -7.41 22.68 20.64
C HIS A 28 -6.69 22.60 21.99
N ASP A 29 -6.28 21.41 22.41
CA ASP A 29 -5.61 21.19 23.70
C ASP A 29 -4.08 21.05 23.55
N ALA A 30 -3.57 20.94 22.31
CA ALA A 30 -2.14 20.88 22.05
C ALA A 30 -1.68 21.46 20.71
N TYR A 31 -0.39 21.81 20.66
CA TYR A 31 0.34 22.22 19.45
C TYR A 31 1.52 21.29 19.17
N LEU A 32 1.71 20.96 17.90
CA LEU A 32 2.89 20.26 17.39
C LEU A 32 3.68 21.22 16.50
N VAL A 33 4.90 21.56 16.91
CA VAL A 33 5.73 22.58 16.27
C VAL A 33 7.07 21.97 15.84
N PRO A 34 7.28 21.72 14.54
CA PRO A 34 8.59 21.39 14.01
C PRO A 34 9.54 22.59 14.15
N ILE A 35 10.74 22.35 14.68
CA ILE A 35 11.78 23.35 14.87
C ILE A 35 12.90 23.08 13.87
N ASP A 36 13.19 24.07 13.02
CA ASP A 36 14.47 24.14 12.31
C ASP A 36 15.52 24.71 13.30
N PRO A 37 16.53 23.92 13.72
CA PRO A 37 17.56 24.40 14.63
C PRO A 37 18.37 25.58 14.08
N THR A 38 18.42 25.72 12.75
CA THR A 38 19.21 26.75 12.06
C THR A 38 18.41 28.03 11.77
N ALA A 39 17.07 27.94 11.75
CA ALA A 39 16.17 29.06 11.49
C ALA A 39 14.81 28.84 12.19
N PRO A 40 14.76 28.83 13.53
CA PRO A 40 13.54 28.50 14.25
C PRO A 40 12.43 29.52 13.95
N SER A 41 11.28 29.04 13.46
CA SER A 41 10.13 29.89 13.12
C SER A 41 9.53 30.53 14.37
N SER A 42 9.10 31.79 14.28
CA SER A 42 8.48 32.56 15.37
C SER A 42 6.95 32.52 15.36
N GLY A 43 6.35 31.66 14.53
CA GLY A 43 4.96 31.84 14.08
C GLY A 43 3.86 31.19 14.91
N ALA A 44 4.13 30.14 15.69
CA ALA A 44 3.05 29.37 16.34
C ALA A 44 2.75 29.84 17.77
N LEU A 45 3.79 30.09 18.58
CA LEU A 45 3.69 30.54 19.97
C LEU A 45 4.90 31.41 20.32
N PRO A 46 4.72 32.63 20.86
CA PRO A 46 5.84 33.41 21.40
C PRO A 46 6.62 32.56 22.41
N SER A 47 7.95 32.60 22.39
CA SER A 47 8.88 31.88 23.28
C SER A 47 9.16 30.39 23.03
N ILE A 48 8.44 29.67 22.13
CA ILE A 48 8.70 28.22 21.98
C ILE A 48 10.13 27.90 21.52
N THR A 49 10.71 28.76 20.68
CA THR A 49 12.10 28.71 20.26
C THR A 49 13.08 28.92 21.42
N ASP A 50 12.76 29.83 22.34
CA ASP A 50 13.60 30.12 23.50
C ASP A 50 13.52 28.98 24.52
N LEU A 51 12.32 28.41 24.72
CA LEU A 51 12.11 27.20 25.51
C LEU A 51 12.84 25.99 24.92
N TRP A 52 12.80 25.83 23.59
CA TRP A 52 13.59 24.81 22.89
C TRP A 52 15.06 24.96 23.20
N LYS A 53 15.65 26.15 23.00
CA LYS A 53 17.07 26.42 23.32
C LYS A 53 17.39 26.19 24.80
N ALA A 54 16.53 26.65 25.70
CA ALA A 54 16.69 26.48 27.14
C ALA A 54 16.66 25.01 27.58
N SER A 55 15.97 24.14 26.82
CA SER A 55 15.93 22.70 27.05
C SER A 55 17.24 21.97 26.69
N LYS A 56 18.24 22.69 26.14
CA LYS A 56 19.56 22.17 25.73
C LYS A 56 19.42 20.95 24.80
N PRO A 57 18.79 21.13 23.63
CA PRO A 57 18.54 20.05 22.69
C PRO A 57 19.85 19.60 22.04
N LYS A 58 19.89 18.34 21.58
CA LYS A 58 21.01 17.84 20.76
C LYS A 58 20.74 18.05 19.26
N ASP A 59 19.58 18.57 18.92
CA ASP A 59 19.09 18.83 17.56
C ASP A 59 19.18 17.60 16.64
N LYS A 60 18.91 16.42 17.23
CA LYS A 60 18.74 15.20 16.44
C LYS A 60 17.36 15.20 15.80
N ALA A 61 17.26 14.79 14.55
CA ALA A 61 15.95 14.66 13.87
C ALA A 61 14.98 13.80 14.69
N GLY A 62 13.76 14.31 14.91
CA GLY A 62 12.73 13.66 15.72
C GLY A 62 12.91 13.82 17.24
N GLU A 63 13.99 14.45 17.71
CA GLU A 63 14.13 14.82 19.12
C GLU A 63 12.97 15.72 19.52
N THR A 64 12.18 15.28 20.50
CA THR A 64 10.96 15.97 20.92
C THR A 64 11.09 16.44 22.36
N ARG A 65 10.53 17.61 22.67
CA ARG A 65 10.33 18.13 24.03
C ARG A 65 8.88 18.54 24.20
N LEU A 66 8.31 18.21 25.36
CA LEU A 66 6.98 18.64 25.76
C LEU A 66 7.12 19.84 26.70
N PHE A 67 6.38 20.89 26.40
CA PHE A 67 6.22 22.07 27.24
C PHE A 67 4.76 22.21 27.61
N TYR A 68 4.49 22.56 28.87
CA TYR A 68 3.13 22.61 29.41
C TYR A 68 2.77 24.05 29.76
N ASN A 69 1.54 24.43 29.47
CA ASN A 69 0.97 25.73 29.84
C ASN A 69 1.78 26.93 29.32
N VAL A 70 2.33 26.83 28.11
CA VAL A 70 3.19 27.86 27.49
C VAL A 70 2.40 29.14 27.17
N ASP A 71 1.11 29.02 26.91
CA ASP A 71 0.19 30.10 26.59
C ASP A 71 -0.67 30.56 27.78
N ASN A 72 -0.43 30.03 28.99
CA ASN A 72 -1.29 30.19 30.17
C ASN A 72 -2.75 29.70 29.98
N GLU A 73 -3.03 28.91 28.95
CA GLU A 73 -4.34 28.32 28.69
C GLU A 73 -4.37 26.80 28.96
N GLY A 74 -3.35 26.28 29.64
CA GLY A 74 -3.23 24.88 30.03
C GLY A 74 -2.82 23.93 28.90
N ARG A 75 -2.44 24.45 27.73
CA ARG A 75 -2.18 23.65 26.53
C ARG A 75 -0.80 22.99 26.55
N VAL A 76 -0.66 21.86 25.86
CA VAL A 76 0.61 21.14 25.71
C VAL A 76 1.25 21.44 24.36
N VAL A 77 2.55 21.70 24.33
CA VAL A 77 3.30 21.96 23.09
C VAL A 77 4.37 20.90 22.93
N ALA A 78 4.36 20.18 21.82
CA ALA A 78 5.47 19.36 21.38
C ALA A 78 6.33 20.15 20.39
N ALA A 79 7.50 20.59 20.83
CA ALA A 79 8.53 21.07 19.94
C ALA A 79 9.37 19.88 19.47
N VAL A 80 9.56 19.74 18.15
CA VAL A 80 10.28 18.61 17.57
C VAL A 80 11.32 19.05 16.56
N SER A 81 12.57 18.60 16.72
CA SER A 81 13.65 18.97 15.82
C SER A 81 13.51 18.31 14.45
N LEU A 82 13.67 19.10 13.39
CA LEU A 82 13.85 18.61 12.02
C LEU A 82 15.25 18.00 11.78
N GLY A 83 16.18 18.19 12.72
CA GLY A 83 17.58 17.86 12.56
C GLY A 83 18.38 18.98 11.89
N THR A 84 19.64 18.70 11.55
CA THR A 84 20.55 19.68 10.94
C THR A 84 20.96 19.27 9.52
N GLY A 85 21.43 20.25 8.74
CA GLY A 85 21.91 20.05 7.36
C GLY A 85 20.80 19.99 6.32
N SER A 86 21.18 19.77 5.05
CA SER A 86 20.25 19.83 3.91
C SER A 86 19.11 18.81 3.98
N LYS A 87 19.34 17.63 4.58
CA LYS A 87 18.34 16.59 4.76
C LYS A 87 17.18 17.00 5.67
N ALA A 88 17.41 17.93 6.61
CA ALA A 88 16.39 18.43 7.53
C ALA A 88 15.27 19.23 6.84
N LYS A 89 15.52 19.71 5.62
CA LYS A 89 14.56 20.47 4.79
C LYS A 89 13.73 19.59 3.86
N SER A 90 13.85 18.27 3.95
CA SER A 90 13.11 17.34 3.10
C SER A 90 11.70 17.06 3.64
N PRO A 91 10.71 16.79 2.77
CA PRO A 91 9.38 16.32 3.19
C PRO A 91 9.43 15.10 4.11
N GLU A 92 10.42 14.22 3.91
CA GLU A 92 10.66 13.06 4.75
C GLU A 92 11.12 13.41 6.17
N ALA A 93 12.00 14.40 6.33
CA ALA A 93 12.40 14.88 7.65
C ALA A 93 11.21 15.48 8.41
N LEU A 94 10.34 16.22 7.71
CA LEU A 94 9.12 16.74 8.30
C LEU A 94 8.18 15.62 8.74
N LYS A 95 7.91 14.61 7.88
CA LYS A 95 7.10 13.43 8.22
C LYS A 95 7.60 12.73 9.49
N LYS A 96 8.93 12.55 9.61
CA LYS A 96 9.55 11.95 10.80
C LYS A 96 9.41 12.83 12.04
N ALA A 97 9.66 14.13 11.92
CA ALA A 97 9.54 15.05 13.05
C ALA A 97 8.11 15.08 13.57
N VAL A 98 7.11 15.33 12.71
CA VAL A 98 5.71 15.38 13.14
C VAL A 98 5.23 14.02 13.67
N GLY A 99 5.67 12.92 13.06
CA GLY A 99 5.35 11.57 13.53
C GLY A 99 5.87 11.27 14.94
N ALA A 100 7.10 11.68 15.25
CA ALA A 100 7.66 11.55 16.58
C ALA A 100 6.92 12.44 17.61
N GLY A 101 6.63 13.68 17.23
CA GLY A 101 5.97 14.65 18.10
C GLY A 101 4.51 14.28 18.40
N ILE A 102 3.73 13.86 17.40
CA ILE A 102 2.32 13.50 17.61
C ILE A 102 2.16 12.29 18.54
N LYS A 103 3.08 11.31 18.48
CA LYS A 103 3.08 10.17 19.41
C LYS A 103 3.27 10.65 20.86
N LYS A 104 4.17 11.61 21.09
CA LYS A 104 4.38 12.19 22.43
C LYS A 104 3.18 12.97 22.94
N LEU A 105 2.51 13.74 22.07
CA LEU A 105 1.28 14.44 22.44
C LEU A 105 0.14 13.48 22.79
N ARG A 106 -0.05 12.43 21.99
CA ARG A 106 -1.02 11.37 22.29
C ARG A 106 -0.73 10.72 23.65
N ASP A 107 0.52 10.36 23.91
CA ASP A 107 0.93 9.70 25.15
C ASP A 107 0.80 10.65 26.37
N ALA A 108 0.82 11.97 26.14
CA ALA A 108 0.55 13.01 27.14
C ALA A 108 -0.96 13.32 27.32
N GLY A 109 -1.84 12.62 26.60
CA GLY A 109 -3.30 12.75 26.74
C GLY A 109 -3.96 13.79 25.82
N ALA A 110 -3.25 14.34 24.83
CA ALA A 110 -3.84 15.29 23.89
C ALA A 110 -4.93 14.63 23.03
N THR A 111 -6.05 15.34 22.85
CA THR A 111 -7.21 14.87 22.06
C THR A 111 -7.45 15.70 20.81
N SER A 112 -6.93 16.94 20.75
CA SER A 112 -7.07 17.87 19.64
C SER A 112 -5.78 18.68 19.42
N VAL A 113 -5.05 18.35 18.34
CA VAL A 113 -3.73 18.91 18.06
C VAL A 113 -3.75 19.80 16.82
N LEU A 114 -3.18 21.00 16.92
CA LEU A 114 -2.78 21.82 15.78
C LEU A 114 -1.36 21.49 15.36
N VAL A 115 -1.16 21.13 14.09
CA VAL A 115 0.15 20.76 13.55
C VAL A 115 0.69 21.90 12.68
N ASP A 116 1.73 22.58 13.15
CA ASP A 116 2.50 23.50 12.30
C ASP A 116 3.15 22.69 11.18
N ALA A 117 2.74 22.98 9.95
CA ALA A 117 3.14 22.23 8.77
C ALA A 117 4.46 22.70 8.16
N ASN A 118 5.10 23.75 8.70
CA ASN A 118 6.36 24.28 8.20
C ASN A 118 6.40 24.44 6.66
N ASN A 119 5.33 25.00 6.09
CA ASN A 119 5.08 25.21 4.65
C ASN A 119 4.86 23.96 3.77
N ASP A 120 4.84 22.75 4.32
CA ASP A 120 4.48 21.50 3.60
C ASP A 120 3.33 20.77 4.32
N LEU A 121 2.11 21.22 4.03
CA LEU A 121 0.88 20.68 4.61
C LEU A 121 0.65 19.20 4.28
N HIS A 122 1.08 18.76 3.10
CA HIS A 122 0.89 17.39 2.66
C HIS A 122 1.76 16.44 3.49
N ALA A 123 3.06 16.70 3.57
CA ALA A 123 3.98 15.87 4.33
C ALA A 123 3.66 15.87 5.84
N ALA A 124 3.28 17.03 6.39
CA ALA A 124 2.86 17.13 7.79
C ALA A 124 1.63 16.25 8.08
N ALA A 125 0.60 16.31 7.23
CA ALA A 125 -0.58 15.46 7.35
C ALA A 125 -0.21 13.97 7.24
N VAL A 126 0.59 13.59 6.23
CA VAL A 126 0.98 12.19 6.01
C VAL A 126 1.70 11.63 7.25
N GLY A 127 2.74 12.30 7.72
CA GLY A 127 3.55 11.83 8.86
C GLY A 127 2.72 11.70 10.14
N THR A 128 1.84 12.66 10.39
CA THR A 128 0.99 12.70 11.59
C THR A 128 -0.03 11.55 11.57
N HIS A 129 -0.75 11.37 10.47
CA HIS A 129 -1.80 10.35 10.37
C HIS A 129 -1.24 8.91 10.28
N LEU A 130 -0.07 8.71 9.65
CA LEU A 130 0.60 7.40 9.67
C LEU A 130 1.08 7.03 11.08
N ALA A 131 1.63 8.00 11.83
CA ALA A 131 2.14 7.81 13.19
C ALA A 131 1.05 7.49 14.23
N LEU A 132 -0.17 7.97 13.99
CA LEU A 132 -1.33 7.71 14.86
C LEU A 132 -1.99 6.35 14.62
N PHE A 133 -1.68 5.67 13.51
CA PHE A 133 -2.24 4.36 13.24
C PHE A 133 -1.68 3.31 14.19
N LYS A 134 -2.58 2.50 14.75
CA LYS A 134 -2.25 1.34 15.56
C LYS A 134 -3.34 0.29 15.39
N TYR A 135 -2.97 -0.91 14.95
CA TYR A 135 -3.90 -2.02 14.86
C TYR A 135 -4.11 -2.66 16.24
N ASN A 136 -5.17 -2.26 16.92
CA ASN A 136 -5.52 -2.75 18.25
C ASN A 136 -6.98 -3.26 18.34
N HIS A 137 -7.66 -3.44 17.20
CA HIS A 137 -9.10 -3.77 17.15
C HIS A 137 -9.48 -5.08 17.86
N LEU A 138 -8.52 -5.99 18.05
CA LEU A 138 -8.73 -7.28 18.72
C LEU A 138 -8.26 -7.29 20.17
N LYS A 139 -7.74 -6.17 20.69
CA LYS A 139 -7.37 -6.04 22.09
C LYS A 139 -8.57 -5.59 22.92
N THR A 140 -8.81 -6.28 24.03
CA THR A 140 -10.00 -6.05 24.88
C THR A 140 -9.72 -5.22 26.13
N ALA A 141 -8.46 -5.00 26.49
CA ALA A 141 -8.10 -4.19 27.65
C ALA A 141 -8.22 -2.69 27.34
N GLU A 142 -8.82 -1.90 28.23
CA GLU A 142 -8.99 -0.45 28.03
C GLU A 142 -7.67 0.29 27.83
N LYS A 143 -6.60 -0.13 28.52
CA LYS A 143 -5.25 0.43 28.36
C LYS A 143 -4.69 0.29 26.93
N ASP A 144 -5.27 -0.61 26.13
CA ASP A 144 -4.90 -0.86 24.76
C ASP A 144 -5.80 -0.13 23.75
N ALA A 145 -6.85 0.58 24.21
CA ALA A 145 -7.63 1.44 23.35
C ALA A 145 -6.72 2.51 22.72
N VAL A 146 -6.91 2.78 21.43
CA VAL A 146 -6.16 3.84 20.73
C VAL A 146 -6.88 5.16 21.03
N PRO A 147 -6.24 6.12 21.75
CA PRO A 147 -6.87 7.41 21.98
C PRO A 147 -7.16 8.09 20.64
N LYS A 148 -8.39 8.59 20.48
CA LYS A 148 -8.77 9.32 19.28
C LYS A 148 -8.18 10.73 19.36
N VAL A 149 -7.16 10.98 18.55
CA VAL A 149 -6.55 12.31 18.40
C VAL A 149 -7.07 12.94 17.11
N THR A 150 -7.70 14.10 17.25
CA THR A 150 -8.08 14.94 16.09
C THR A 150 -6.90 15.83 15.76
N VAL A 151 -6.48 15.86 14.50
CA VAL A 151 -5.33 16.65 14.04
C VAL A 151 -5.76 17.56 12.90
N ASN A 152 -5.39 18.84 12.98
CA ASN A 152 -5.71 19.85 11.97
C ASN A 152 -4.50 20.75 11.72
N PRO A 153 -4.38 21.37 10.53
CA PRO A 153 -3.42 22.44 10.34
C PRO A 153 -3.95 23.74 10.98
N PRO A 154 -3.10 24.76 11.20
CA PRO A 154 -3.54 26.10 11.58
C PRO A 154 -4.60 26.65 10.60
N PRO A 155 -5.63 27.40 11.06
CA PRO A 155 -6.75 27.85 10.23
C PRO A 155 -6.38 28.64 8.96
N ASN A 156 -5.23 29.32 8.96
CA ASN A 156 -4.75 30.13 7.83
C ASN A 156 -3.56 29.49 7.11
N ALA A 157 -3.30 28.19 7.34
CA ALA A 157 -2.21 27.52 6.67
C ALA A 157 -2.52 27.35 5.18
N THR A 158 -1.61 27.83 4.34
CA THR A 158 -1.69 27.70 2.89
C THR A 158 -0.64 26.71 2.40
N SER A 159 -0.98 25.95 1.36
CA SER A 159 0.02 25.14 0.67
C SER A 159 0.73 25.98 -0.37
N THR A 160 2.02 25.72 -0.57
CA THR A 160 2.81 26.33 -1.64
C THR A 160 2.76 25.52 -2.94
N GLY A 161 2.14 24.33 -2.94
CA GLY A 161 2.04 23.42 -4.08
C GLY A 161 0.64 22.86 -4.31
N ALA A 162 0.52 21.97 -5.31
CA ALA A 162 -0.75 21.33 -5.69
C ALA A 162 -1.31 20.37 -4.62
N LEU A 163 -0.46 19.88 -3.72
CA LEU A 163 -0.84 19.02 -2.60
C LEU A 163 -1.00 19.84 -1.32
N GLY A 164 -2.04 19.57 -0.55
CA GLY A 164 -2.35 20.25 0.72
C GLY A 164 -2.59 19.28 1.87
N TRP A 165 -3.14 19.78 2.97
CA TRP A 165 -3.42 18.95 4.15
C TRP A 165 -4.37 17.80 3.82
N ASP A 166 -5.51 18.09 3.22
CA ASP A 166 -6.55 17.09 2.90
C ASP A 166 -6.03 15.99 1.97
N THR A 167 -5.16 16.33 1.01
CA THR A 167 -4.54 15.31 0.15
C THR A 167 -3.61 14.41 0.97
N GLY A 168 -2.84 14.97 1.91
CA GLY A 168 -1.99 14.19 2.81
C GLY A 168 -2.79 13.29 3.77
N VAL A 169 -3.94 13.76 4.26
CA VAL A 169 -4.89 12.93 5.02
C VAL A 169 -5.37 11.75 4.19
N ILE A 170 -5.75 11.97 2.93
CA ILE A 170 -6.21 10.90 2.03
C ILE A 170 -5.09 9.88 1.74
N TYR A 171 -3.86 10.34 1.51
CA TYR A 171 -2.69 9.48 1.28
C TYR A 171 -2.40 8.59 2.50
N ALA A 172 -2.33 9.18 3.69
CA ALA A 172 -2.08 8.42 4.92
C ALA A 172 -3.24 7.49 5.28
N TYR A 173 -4.49 7.95 5.12
CA TYR A 173 -5.66 7.11 5.32
C TYR A 173 -5.61 5.85 4.46
N SER A 174 -5.29 6.02 3.18
CA SER A 174 -5.29 4.91 2.23
C SER A 174 -4.15 3.93 2.52
N GLN A 175 -2.97 4.41 2.88
CA GLN A 175 -1.91 3.51 3.36
C GLN A 175 -2.30 2.80 4.66
N ASN A 176 -2.97 3.49 5.59
CA ASN A 176 -3.46 2.90 6.83
C ASN A 176 -4.57 1.86 6.60
N LEU A 177 -5.42 2.04 5.59
CA LEU A 177 -6.36 1.00 5.15
C LEU A 177 -5.60 -0.24 4.66
N SER A 178 -4.56 -0.05 3.85
CA SER A 178 -3.70 -1.16 3.42
C SER A 178 -3.05 -1.87 4.63
N ARG A 179 -2.53 -1.10 5.61
CA ARG A 179 -2.02 -1.65 6.88
C ARG A 179 -3.09 -2.43 7.64
N GLU A 180 -4.31 -1.90 7.77
CA GLU A 180 -5.43 -2.56 8.45
C GLU A 180 -5.74 -3.91 7.80
N LEU A 181 -5.86 -3.94 6.47
CA LEU A 181 -6.12 -5.15 5.72
C LEU A 181 -5.00 -6.18 5.93
N MET A 182 -3.75 -5.79 5.75
CA MET A 182 -2.60 -6.70 5.90
C MET A 182 -2.40 -7.19 7.34
N GLU A 183 -2.70 -6.35 8.34
CA GLU A 183 -2.49 -6.69 9.75
C GLU A 183 -3.62 -7.58 10.30
N THR A 184 -4.82 -7.50 9.71
CA THR A 184 -5.97 -8.28 10.14
C THR A 184 -5.70 -9.79 9.99
N PRO A 185 -5.96 -10.61 11.04
CA PRO A 185 -5.79 -12.05 10.95
C PRO A 185 -6.59 -12.65 9.80
N ALA A 186 -6.01 -13.62 9.09
CA ALA A 186 -6.63 -14.23 7.91
C ALA A 186 -8.02 -14.83 8.17
N ASN A 187 -8.25 -15.40 9.36
CA ASN A 187 -9.56 -15.93 9.75
C ASN A 187 -10.64 -14.84 9.92
N LEU A 188 -10.25 -13.56 9.97
CA LEU A 188 -11.13 -12.39 10.04
C LEU A 188 -11.06 -11.52 8.79
N LEU A 189 -10.21 -11.87 7.82
CA LEU A 189 -10.09 -11.20 6.53
C LEU A 189 -9.94 -12.23 5.40
N THR A 190 -10.94 -13.10 5.29
CA THR A 190 -11.04 -14.03 4.17
C THR A 190 -11.28 -13.29 2.84
N PRO A 191 -11.17 -13.95 1.66
CA PRO A 191 -11.46 -13.34 0.36
C PRO A 191 -12.80 -12.61 0.34
N THR A 192 -13.85 -13.22 0.89
CA THR A 192 -15.18 -12.60 0.98
C THR A 192 -15.15 -11.35 1.86
N LEU A 193 -14.59 -11.44 3.07
CA LEU A 193 -14.53 -10.31 4.00
C LEU A 193 -13.65 -9.17 3.50
N PHE A 194 -12.58 -9.46 2.76
CA PHE A 194 -11.78 -8.46 2.07
C PHE A 194 -12.65 -7.65 1.11
N THR A 195 -13.43 -8.32 0.24
CA THR A 195 -14.31 -7.61 -0.70
C THR A 195 -15.38 -6.78 -0.02
N GLU A 196 -15.97 -7.26 1.08
CA GLU A 196 -16.95 -6.50 1.86
C GLU A 196 -16.33 -5.27 2.53
N ARG A 197 -15.12 -5.42 3.09
CA ARG A 197 -14.37 -4.32 3.71
C ARG A 197 -14.03 -3.24 2.70
N ILE A 198 -13.60 -3.62 1.49
CA ILE A 198 -13.32 -2.68 0.40
C ILE A 198 -14.60 -2.01 -0.09
N ARG A 199 -15.69 -2.75 -0.35
CA ARG A 199 -16.96 -2.16 -0.80
C ARG A 199 -17.49 -1.07 0.14
N LYS A 200 -17.29 -1.23 1.45
CA LYS A 200 -17.66 -0.21 2.44
C LYS A 200 -16.88 1.10 2.29
N GLU A 201 -15.60 1.04 1.91
CA GLU A 201 -14.75 2.24 1.72
C GLU A 201 -15.13 3.07 0.51
N PHE A 202 -15.57 2.40 -0.55
CA PHE A 202 -15.96 3.04 -1.79
C PHE A 202 -17.44 3.44 -1.82
N ALA A 203 -18.20 3.11 -0.78
CA ALA A 203 -19.62 3.44 -0.70
C ALA A 203 -19.84 4.96 -0.79
N GLY A 204 -20.67 5.38 -1.75
CA GLY A 204 -21.01 6.79 -1.98
C GLY A 204 -19.97 7.59 -2.77
N LEU A 205 -18.92 6.96 -3.32
CA LEU A 205 -18.00 7.63 -4.24
C LEU A 205 -18.58 7.68 -5.66
N ASP A 206 -18.49 8.85 -6.27
CA ASP A 206 -18.90 9.06 -7.67
C ASP A 206 -17.96 8.34 -8.64
N LYS A 207 -18.48 7.96 -9.82
CA LYS A 207 -17.71 7.38 -10.93
C LYS A 207 -16.98 6.07 -10.58
N VAL A 208 -17.37 5.41 -9.49
CA VAL A 208 -16.83 4.11 -9.06
C VAL A 208 -17.85 3.01 -9.30
N GLU A 209 -17.42 1.90 -9.88
CA GLU A 209 -18.17 0.64 -9.97
C GLU A 209 -17.33 -0.49 -9.37
N ILE A 210 -17.90 -1.25 -8.43
CA ILE A 210 -17.26 -2.43 -7.85
C ILE A 210 -18.01 -3.70 -8.27
N LYS A 211 -17.27 -4.66 -8.83
CA LYS A 211 -17.78 -5.99 -9.17
C LYS A 211 -17.07 -7.03 -8.34
N VAL A 212 -17.84 -7.91 -7.70
CA VAL A 212 -17.31 -9.07 -6.97
C VAL A 212 -17.77 -10.31 -7.72
N ARG A 213 -16.82 -11.02 -8.30
CA ARG A 213 -17.03 -12.26 -9.04
C ARG A 213 -16.69 -13.46 -8.15
N ASP A 214 -17.28 -14.59 -8.48
CA ASP A 214 -17.11 -15.85 -7.77
C ASP A 214 -16.35 -16.88 -8.62
N LYS A 215 -16.26 -18.09 -8.08
CA LYS A 215 -15.62 -19.24 -8.72
C LYS A 215 -16.24 -19.57 -10.07
N ALA A 216 -17.58 -19.54 -10.20
CA ALA A 216 -18.27 -19.90 -11.44
C ALA A 216 -17.91 -18.93 -12.58
N TRP A 217 -17.83 -17.64 -12.27
CA TRP A 217 -17.36 -16.65 -13.23
C TRP A 217 -15.90 -16.88 -13.66
N ALA A 218 -15.01 -17.23 -12.71
CA ALA A 218 -13.62 -17.54 -13.03
C ALA A 218 -13.49 -18.81 -13.90
N GLU A 219 -14.34 -19.80 -13.68
CA GLU A 219 -14.44 -21.01 -14.51
C GLU A 219 -14.90 -20.66 -15.94
N GLU A 220 -15.92 -19.83 -16.09
CA GLU A 220 -16.42 -19.34 -17.38
C GLU A 220 -15.33 -18.58 -18.15
N LYS A 221 -14.54 -17.75 -17.46
CA LYS A 221 -13.42 -17.01 -18.04
C LYS A 221 -12.19 -17.89 -18.34
N GLY A 222 -12.18 -19.16 -17.94
CA GLY A 222 -11.06 -20.06 -18.18
C GLY A 222 -9.83 -19.76 -17.33
N MET A 223 -10.01 -19.15 -16.15
CA MET A 223 -8.92 -18.78 -15.22
C MET A 223 -8.41 -20.00 -14.43
N ARG A 224 -7.86 -21.00 -15.11
CA ARG A 224 -7.54 -22.28 -14.47
C ARG A 224 -6.28 -22.24 -13.60
N THR A 225 -5.37 -21.28 -13.77
CA THR A 225 -4.20 -21.12 -12.88
C THR A 225 -4.59 -20.40 -11.60
N PHE A 226 -5.52 -19.45 -11.66
CA PHE A 226 -6.13 -18.90 -10.45
C PHE A 226 -6.89 -20.00 -9.71
N LEU A 227 -7.77 -20.72 -10.42
CA LEU A 227 -8.60 -21.77 -9.83
C LEU A 227 -7.79 -22.92 -9.25
N SER A 228 -6.61 -23.25 -9.78
CA SER A 228 -5.76 -24.32 -9.25
C SER A 228 -5.32 -24.05 -7.80
N VAL A 229 -4.97 -22.79 -7.49
CA VAL A 229 -4.58 -22.36 -6.14
C VAL A 229 -5.75 -22.48 -5.15
N THR A 230 -6.97 -22.21 -5.60
CA THR A 230 -8.17 -22.21 -4.72
C THR A 230 -8.54 -23.59 -4.17
N LYS A 231 -8.13 -24.68 -4.84
CA LYS A 231 -8.68 -26.02 -4.60
C LYS A 231 -8.36 -26.60 -3.22
N GLY A 232 -7.31 -26.08 -2.58
CA GLY A 232 -6.88 -26.54 -1.27
C GLY A 232 -7.67 -25.98 -0.10
N SER A 233 -8.31 -24.81 -0.26
CA SER A 233 -9.09 -24.17 0.81
C SER A 233 -10.59 -24.45 0.68
N SER A 234 -11.27 -24.50 1.84
CA SER A 234 -12.73 -24.46 1.91
C SER A 234 -13.29 -23.04 1.82
N GLU A 235 -12.45 -22.01 1.97
CA GLU A 235 -12.86 -20.62 1.87
C GLU A 235 -13.10 -20.24 0.39
N PRO A 236 -14.27 -19.67 0.04
CA PRO A 236 -14.57 -19.31 -1.34
C PRO A 236 -13.62 -18.25 -1.88
N CYS A 237 -13.05 -18.50 -3.07
CA CYS A 237 -12.31 -17.47 -3.79
C CYS A 237 -13.23 -16.33 -4.27
N LYS A 238 -12.63 -15.16 -4.50
CA LYS A 238 -13.29 -13.99 -5.09
C LYS A 238 -12.38 -13.37 -6.15
N PHE A 239 -12.98 -12.76 -7.16
CA PHE A 239 -12.25 -11.87 -8.06
C PHE A 239 -12.92 -10.50 -7.99
N LEU A 240 -12.19 -9.51 -7.48
CA LEU A 240 -12.67 -8.16 -7.24
C LEU A 240 -12.18 -7.24 -8.37
N GLU A 241 -13.13 -6.54 -8.99
CA GLU A 241 -12.85 -5.47 -9.95
C GLU A 241 -13.31 -4.14 -9.35
N ILE A 242 -12.44 -3.13 -9.37
CA ILE A 242 -12.74 -1.75 -8.98
C ILE A 242 -12.51 -0.87 -10.20
N HIS A 243 -13.58 -0.30 -10.74
CA HIS A 243 -13.55 0.57 -11.91
C HIS A 243 -13.74 2.01 -11.44
N TYR A 244 -12.79 2.90 -11.75
CA TYR A 244 -12.90 4.33 -11.53
C TYR A 244 -12.80 5.07 -12.88
N LYS A 245 -13.85 5.78 -13.26
CA LYS A 245 -13.96 6.49 -14.56
C LYS A 245 -13.73 7.98 -14.39
N GLY A 246 -12.53 8.35 -13.94
CA GLY A 246 -12.18 9.73 -13.58
C GLY A 246 -11.92 10.67 -14.74
N ALA A 247 -11.47 10.15 -15.89
CA ALA A 247 -11.12 10.95 -17.05
C ALA A 247 -12.34 11.70 -17.62
N SER A 248 -12.08 12.81 -18.34
CA SER A 248 -13.11 13.54 -19.09
C SER A 248 -13.68 12.69 -20.22
N ASP A 249 -12.82 11.99 -20.95
CA ASP A 249 -13.19 10.95 -21.92
C ASP A 249 -13.33 9.60 -21.21
N THR A 250 -14.55 9.09 -21.13
CA THR A 250 -14.85 7.78 -20.53
C THR A 250 -14.26 6.61 -21.32
N ASN A 251 -13.89 6.80 -22.58
CA ASN A 251 -13.26 5.79 -23.43
C ASN A 251 -11.72 5.86 -23.40
N ALA A 252 -11.15 6.82 -22.68
CA ALA A 252 -9.69 6.90 -22.52
C ALA A 252 -9.17 5.59 -21.92
N LYS A 253 -8.13 5.02 -22.57
CA LYS A 253 -7.49 3.78 -22.13
C LYS A 253 -7.13 3.87 -20.64
N PRO A 254 -7.45 2.86 -19.81
CA PRO A 254 -7.21 2.94 -18.39
C PRO A 254 -5.74 2.63 -18.02
N LEU A 255 -5.36 3.10 -16.83
CA LEU A 255 -4.31 2.47 -16.03
C LEU A 255 -4.93 1.23 -15.36
N VAL A 256 -4.32 0.06 -15.56
CA VAL A 256 -4.73 -1.17 -14.87
C VAL A 256 -3.78 -1.45 -13.71
N PHE A 257 -4.32 -1.56 -12.50
CA PHE A 257 -3.61 -2.11 -11.36
C PHE A 257 -4.01 -3.58 -11.14
N VAL A 258 -3.05 -4.43 -10.82
CA VAL A 258 -3.30 -5.84 -10.47
C VAL A 258 -2.70 -6.16 -9.11
N GLY A 259 -3.47 -6.77 -8.21
CA GLY A 259 -3.00 -7.10 -6.86
C GLY A 259 -3.04 -8.59 -6.55
N LYS A 260 -1.92 -9.15 -6.05
CA LYS A 260 -1.91 -10.50 -5.43
C LYS A 260 -2.77 -10.48 -4.17
N GLY A 261 -3.79 -11.34 -4.11
CA GLY A 261 -4.75 -11.42 -3.00
C GLY A 261 -4.75 -12.77 -2.27
N ILE A 262 -3.59 -13.31 -1.90
CA ILE A 262 -3.55 -14.52 -1.08
C ILE A 262 -3.81 -14.14 0.39
N THR A 263 -5.03 -14.35 0.88
CA THR A 263 -5.42 -13.91 2.25
C THR A 263 -4.74 -14.73 3.35
N PHE A 264 -4.27 -15.92 3.01
CA PHE A 264 -3.31 -16.68 3.81
C PHE A 264 -2.53 -17.63 2.92
N ASP A 265 -1.22 -17.66 3.11
CA ASP A 265 -0.32 -18.56 2.38
C ASP A 265 0.38 -19.55 3.31
N SER A 266 -0.08 -20.80 3.27
CA SER A 266 0.63 -21.90 3.94
C SER A 266 1.71 -22.53 3.06
N GLY A 267 1.73 -22.20 1.76
CA GLY A 267 2.48 -22.87 0.71
C GLY A 267 1.78 -24.06 0.05
N GLY A 268 0.60 -24.45 0.54
CA GLY A 268 -0.13 -25.59 -0.01
C GLY A 268 0.55 -26.92 0.33
N ILE A 269 0.72 -27.80 -0.66
CA ILE A 269 1.42 -29.09 -0.48
C ILE A 269 2.93 -28.87 -0.25
N SER A 270 3.53 -27.88 -0.91
CA SER A 270 4.86 -27.33 -0.62
C SER A 270 4.84 -26.48 0.66
N LEU A 271 4.47 -27.10 1.78
CA LEU A 271 4.17 -26.43 3.03
C LEU A 271 5.36 -25.62 3.57
N LYS A 272 5.11 -24.36 3.92
CA LYS A 272 6.10 -23.49 4.59
C LYS A 272 6.44 -24.02 6.00
N PRO A 273 7.65 -23.70 6.52
CA PRO A 273 7.95 -23.92 7.93
C PRO A 273 7.01 -23.15 8.86
N GLY A 274 6.74 -23.68 10.06
CA GLY A 274 5.87 -23.02 11.04
C GLY A 274 6.39 -21.67 11.56
N ALA A 275 7.70 -21.48 11.60
CA ALA A 275 8.33 -20.24 12.05
C ALA A 275 8.00 -19.09 11.08
N GLY A 276 7.39 -18.02 11.61
CA GLY A 276 7.07 -16.83 10.81
C GLY A 276 5.81 -16.95 9.93
N MET A 277 5.24 -18.14 9.74
CA MET A 277 4.06 -18.38 8.88
C MET A 277 2.87 -17.47 9.22
N LYS A 278 2.72 -17.03 10.48
CA LYS A 278 1.68 -16.04 10.86
C LYS A 278 1.72 -14.75 10.03
N LEU A 279 2.88 -14.35 9.51
CA LEU A 279 3.05 -13.16 8.68
C LEU A 279 2.41 -13.31 7.30
N MET A 280 2.11 -14.54 6.87
CA MET A 280 1.45 -14.83 5.59
C MET A 280 -0.02 -14.38 5.55
N ARG A 281 -0.57 -13.84 6.64
CA ARG A 281 -1.78 -13.01 6.59
C ARG A 281 -1.59 -11.74 5.74
N GLY A 282 -0.35 -11.26 5.61
CA GLY A 282 0.02 -10.12 4.80
C GLY A 282 0.27 -10.45 3.33
N ASP A 283 0.09 -11.70 2.91
CA ASP A 283 0.37 -12.15 1.54
C ASP A 283 -0.67 -11.69 0.49
N MET A 284 -1.65 -10.94 0.97
CA MET A 284 -2.59 -10.14 0.21
C MET A 284 -2.17 -8.65 0.17
N GLY A 285 -0.91 -8.34 0.47
CA GLY A 285 -0.38 -6.97 0.51
C GLY A 285 -0.51 -6.24 -0.82
N GLY A 286 -0.31 -6.96 -1.93
CA GLY A 286 -0.55 -6.44 -3.28
C GLY A 286 -1.99 -5.99 -3.50
N ALA A 287 -2.95 -6.85 -3.16
CA ALA A 287 -4.38 -6.55 -3.18
C ALA A 287 -4.74 -5.34 -2.31
N ALA A 288 -4.21 -5.28 -1.09
CA ALA A 288 -4.42 -4.19 -0.16
C ALA A 288 -3.90 -2.86 -0.72
N ALA A 289 -2.69 -2.87 -1.29
CA ALA A 289 -2.03 -1.70 -1.83
C ALA A 289 -2.79 -1.13 -3.04
N VAL A 290 -3.12 -1.97 -4.03
CA VAL A 290 -3.82 -1.49 -5.23
C VAL A 290 -5.23 -1.02 -4.92
N SER A 291 -5.98 -1.74 -4.07
CA SER A 291 -7.35 -1.35 -3.69
C SER A 291 -7.34 -0.01 -2.95
N SER A 292 -6.37 0.18 -2.04
CA SER A 292 -6.26 1.41 -1.26
C SER A 292 -5.74 2.58 -2.09
N ALA A 293 -4.82 2.35 -3.04
CA ALA A 293 -4.39 3.39 -3.97
C ALA A 293 -5.55 3.84 -4.88
N THR A 294 -6.34 2.91 -5.41
CA THR A 294 -7.54 3.24 -6.20
C THR A 294 -8.58 4.02 -5.38
N LEU A 295 -8.72 3.72 -4.09
CA LEU A 295 -9.58 4.50 -3.19
C LEU A 295 -9.10 5.95 -3.08
N ALA A 296 -7.81 6.17 -2.87
CA ALA A 296 -7.23 7.51 -2.81
C ALA A 296 -7.43 8.27 -4.13
N ILE A 297 -7.15 7.61 -5.26
CA ILE A 297 -7.33 8.17 -6.61
C ILE A 297 -8.77 8.65 -6.82
N ALA A 298 -9.76 7.84 -6.42
CA ALA A 298 -11.17 8.20 -6.50
C ALA A 298 -11.55 9.34 -5.54
N LYS A 299 -11.07 9.31 -4.28
CA LYS A 299 -11.33 10.38 -3.30
C LYS A 299 -10.73 11.72 -3.72
N LEU A 300 -9.57 11.70 -4.38
CA LEU A 300 -8.91 12.87 -4.94
C LEU A 300 -9.53 13.32 -6.27
N LYS A 301 -10.45 12.54 -6.83
CA LYS A 301 -11.12 12.81 -8.11
C LYS A 301 -10.11 13.03 -9.24
N LEU A 302 -9.02 12.27 -9.26
CA LEU A 302 -7.99 12.43 -10.29
C LEU A 302 -8.58 12.19 -11.69
N PRO A 303 -8.19 12.97 -12.72
CA PRO A 303 -8.78 12.92 -14.05
C PRO A 303 -8.23 11.77 -14.90
N ILE A 304 -8.27 10.54 -14.38
CA ILE A 304 -7.75 9.33 -15.03
C ILE A 304 -8.72 8.15 -14.87
N ASN A 305 -8.77 7.28 -15.88
CA ASN A 305 -9.49 6.01 -15.79
C ASN A 305 -8.57 4.94 -15.16
N VAL A 306 -9.06 4.27 -14.11
CA VAL A 306 -8.33 3.21 -13.41
C VAL A 306 -9.20 1.97 -13.29
N VAL A 307 -8.62 0.81 -13.56
CA VAL A 307 -9.24 -0.49 -13.27
C VAL A 307 -8.30 -1.26 -12.35
N ALA A 308 -8.72 -1.56 -11.12
CA ALA A 308 -7.97 -2.43 -10.22
C ALA A 308 -8.59 -3.84 -10.22
N LEU A 309 -7.74 -4.85 -10.42
CA LEU A 309 -8.13 -6.25 -10.52
C LEU A 309 -7.42 -7.06 -9.44
N ILE A 310 -8.19 -7.79 -8.65
CA ILE A 310 -7.68 -8.52 -7.50
C ILE A 310 -8.26 -9.93 -7.47
N ALA A 311 -7.41 -10.93 -7.72
CA ALA A 311 -7.73 -12.34 -7.45
C ALA A 311 -7.47 -12.66 -5.98
N LEU A 312 -8.51 -13.11 -5.27
CA LEU A 312 -8.50 -13.38 -3.83
C LEU A 312 -8.77 -14.86 -3.53
N THR A 313 -7.85 -15.50 -2.79
CA THR A 313 -8.02 -16.88 -2.31
C THR A 313 -7.09 -17.16 -1.12
N GLU A 314 -7.19 -18.34 -0.53
CA GLU A 314 -6.21 -18.85 0.43
C GLU A 314 -5.43 -20.00 -0.22
N ASN A 315 -4.13 -20.07 0.02
CA ASN A 315 -3.31 -21.20 -0.39
C ASN A 315 -3.14 -22.17 0.78
N MET A 316 -3.87 -23.28 0.74
CA MET A 316 -3.98 -24.25 1.83
C MET A 316 -3.64 -25.66 1.35
N PRO A 317 -2.99 -26.52 2.17
CA PRO A 317 -3.01 -27.95 1.90
C PRO A 317 -4.43 -28.47 2.06
N GLY A 318 -4.81 -29.43 1.22
CA GLY A 318 -6.14 -30.03 1.25
C GLY A 318 -6.24 -31.22 0.30
N PRO A 319 -7.31 -32.03 0.40
CA PRO A 319 -7.46 -33.24 -0.40
C PRO A 319 -7.56 -32.98 -1.91
N ALA A 320 -7.91 -31.75 -2.32
CA ALA A 320 -8.00 -31.33 -3.71
C ALA A 320 -6.93 -30.30 -4.11
N ALA A 321 -5.98 -29.98 -3.21
CA ALA A 321 -4.93 -29.01 -3.48
C ALA A 321 -4.11 -29.39 -4.71
N SER A 322 -3.61 -28.38 -5.42
CA SER A 322 -2.58 -28.59 -6.43
C SER A 322 -1.37 -29.32 -5.83
N LYS A 323 -0.72 -30.14 -6.65
CA LYS A 323 0.45 -30.94 -6.28
C LYS A 323 1.62 -30.54 -7.15
N PRO A 324 2.87 -30.60 -6.64
CA PRO A 324 4.06 -30.58 -7.46
C PRO A 324 3.94 -31.53 -8.68
N GLY A 325 4.18 -31.01 -9.88
CA GLY A 325 4.06 -31.72 -11.16
C GLY A 325 2.68 -31.63 -11.84
N ASP A 326 1.67 -31.01 -11.22
CA ASP A 326 0.40 -30.75 -11.90
C ASP A 326 0.62 -29.76 -13.05
N VAL A 327 0.06 -30.03 -14.24
CA VAL A 327 0.05 -29.10 -15.37
C VAL A 327 -1.34 -28.48 -15.53
N VAL A 328 -1.40 -27.15 -15.67
CA VAL A 328 -2.65 -26.38 -15.82
C VAL A 328 -2.57 -25.43 -17.02
N TYR A 329 -3.71 -25.17 -17.66
CA TYR A 329 -3.80 -24.17 -18.74
C TYR A 329 -4.19 -22.81 -18.18
N ALA A 330 -3.36 -21.79 -18.41
CA ALA A 330 -3.72 -20.40 -18.16
C ALA A 330 -4.81 -19.89 -19.11
N MET A 331 -5.41 -18.75 -18.79
CA MET A 331 -6.43 -18.07 -19.59
C MET A 331 -5.93 -17.70 -20.99
N ASN A 332 -4.62 -17.47 -21.17
CA ASN A 332 -4.00 -17.21 -22.48
C ASN A 332 -3.71 -18.49 -23.30
N GLY A 333 -4.03 -19.67 -22.77
CA GLY A 333 -3.80 -20.96 -23.41
C GLY A 333 -2.45 -21.62 -23.14
N LYS A 334 -1.49 -20.90 -22.53
CA LYS A 334 -0.20 -21.50 -22.13
C LYS A 334 -0.39 -22.54 -21.03
N THR A 335 0.37 -23.61 -21.10
CA THR A 335 0.47 -24.64 -20.07
C THR A 335 1.53 -24.28 -19.03
N ILE A 336 1.24 -24.55 -17.76
CA ILE A 336 2.13 -24.27 -16.63
C ILE A 336 2.28 -25.53 -15.80
N GLU A 337 3.51 -26.01 -15.65
CA GLU A 337 3.87 -26.99 -14.62
C GLU A 337 3.96 -26.28 -13.28
N ILE A 338 3.17 -26.75 -12.31
CA ILE A 338 3.21 -26.33 -10.93
C ILE A 338 4.22 -27.25 -10.22
N ASP A 339 5.50 -26.90 -10.23
CA ASP A 339 6.53 -27.64 -9.49
C ASP A 339 6.52 -27.27 -8.00
N ASN A 340 6.24 -26.01 -7.68
CA ASN A 340 6.17 -25.55 -6.28
C ASN A 340 4.84 -24.83 -5.99
N THR A 341 4.02 -25.38 -5.11
CA THR A 341 2.71 -24.78 -4.75
C THR A 341 2.84 -23.55 -3.83
N ASP A 342 4.04 -23.25 -3.33
CA ASP A 342 4.40 -22.02 -2.61
C ASP A 342 4.81 -20.88 -3.57
N ALA A 343 4.76 -21.14 -4.88
CA ALA A 343 4.86 -20.14 -5.93
C ALA A 343 3.47 -19.89 -6.55
N GLU A 344 2.46 -19.76 -5.70
CA GLU A 344 1.04 -19.58 -6.06
C GLU A 344 0.71 -18.16 -6.51
N GLY A 345 1.38 -17.15 -5.97
CA GLY A 345 1.08 -15.75 -6.25
C GLY A 345 1.16 -15.44 -7.75
N ARG A 346 2.17 -15.99 -8.43
CA ARG A 346 2.30 -15.81 -9.88
C ARG A 346 1.25 -16.58 -10.68
N LEU A 347 0.72 -17.68 -10.15
CA LEU A 347 -0.37 -18.44 -10.80
C LEU A 347 -1.68 -17.65 -10.78
N ILE A 348 -2.03 -17.01 -9.65
CA ILE A 348 -3.25 -16.17 -9.60
C ILE A 348 -3.07 -14.89 -10.41
N LEU A 349 -1.86 -14.33 -10.46
CA LEU A 349 -1.54 -13.15 -11.25
C LEU A 349 -1.54 -13.42 -12.75
N ALA A 350 -1.12 -14.60 -13.20
CA ALA A 350 -1.10 -14.96 -14.63
C ALA A 350 -2.47 -14.75 -15.30
N ASP A 351 -3.52 -15.35 -14.75
CA ASP A 351 -4.88 -15.18 -15.28
C ASP A 351 -5.39 -13.74 -15.11
N THR A 352 -5.03 -13.09 -14.00
CA THR A 352 -5.48 -11.71 -13.71
C THR A 352 -4.85 -10.67 -14.65
N LEU A 353 -3.55 -10.80 -14.91
CA LEU A 353 -2.79 -9.97 -15.85
C LEU A 353 -3.31 -10.14 -17.28
N TRP A 354 -3.58 -11.38 -17.68
CA TRP A 354 -4.13 -11.64 -19.00
C TRP A 354 -5.53 -11.06 -19.14
N TYR A 355 -6.43 -11.29 -18.18
CA TYR A 355 -7.76 -10.69 -18.15
C TYR A 355 -7.67 -9.16 -18.24
N GLY A 356 -6.82 -8.54 -17.42
CA GLY A 356 -6.68 -7.09 -17.37
C GLY A 356 -6.15 -6.47 -18.67
N SER A 357 -5.12 -7.08 -19.26
CA SER A 357 -4.51 -6.57 -20.48
C SER A 357 -5.33 -6.87 -21.75
N SER A 358 -6.11 -7.94 -21.75
CA SER A 358 -6.91 -8.35 -22.93
C SER A 358 -8.29 -7.72 -23.00
N GLU A 359 -8.97 -7.52 -21.87
CA GLU A 359 -10.37 -7.05 -21.86
C GLU A 359 -10.48 -5.51 -21.82
N PHE A 360 -9.49 -4.83 -21.25
CA PHE A 360 -9.57 -3.38 -20.99
C PHE A 360 -8.70 -2.50 -21.88
N ASN A 361 -7.87 -3.08 -22.76
CA ASN A 361 -6.95 -2.35 -23.66
C ASN A 361 -6.20 -1.19 -22.95
N PRO A 362 -5.48 -1.47 -21.85
CA PRO A 362 -4.85 -0.43 -21.05
C PRO A 362 -3.70 0.24 -21.79
N HIS A 363 -3.36 1.48 -21.41
CA HIS A 363 -2.08 2.06 -21.81
C HIS A 363 -0.93 1.56 -20.90
N THR A 364 -1.25 1.14 -19.68
CA THR A 364 -0.27 0.72 -18.68
C THR A 364 -0.88 -0.29 -17.72
N VAL A 365 -0.12 -1.35 -17.41
CA VAL A 365 -0.44 -2.35 -16.40
C VAL A 365 0.64 -2.31 -15.33
N VAL A 366 0.24 -2.17 -14.06
CA VAL A 366 1.15 -2.29 -12.92
C VAL A 366 0.59 -3.34 -11.97
N ASP A 367 1.31 -4.45 -11.80
CA ASP A 367 0.95 -5.43 -10.79
C ASP A 367 1.81 -5.30 -9.53
N CYS A 368 1.24 -5.63 -8.38
CA CYS A 368 1.87 -5.55 -7.08
C CYS A 368 1.63 -6.82 -6.27
N ALA A 369 2.69 -7.36 -5.69
CA ALA A 369 2.62 -8.63 -4.98
C ALA A 369 3.71 -8.77 -3.93
N THR A 370 3.39 -9.43 -2.82
CA THR A 370 4.34 -10.05 -1.91
C THR A 370 4.80 -11.36 -2.54
N LEU A 371 5.68 -11.29 -3.55
CA LEU A 371 5.84 -12.41 -4.48
C LEU A 371 6.96 -13.35 -4.12
N THR A 372 8.14 -12.83 -3.74
CA THR A 372 9.31 -13.69 -3.57
C THR A 372 10.11 -13.37 -2.31
N GLY A 373 10.48 -14.42 -1.56
CA GLY A 373 11.48 -14.28 -0.49
C GLY A 373 12.86 -13.84 -1.02
N ALA A 374 13.14 -14.10 -2.30
CA ALA A 374 14.36 -13.61 -2.96
C ALA A 374 14.44 -12.07 -3.01
N MET A 375 13.30 -11.38 -3.07
CA MET A 375 13.28 -9.91 -3.07
C MET A 375 13.64 -9.34 -1.71
N ASP A 376 13.15 -9.95 -0.64
CA ASP A 376 13.53 -9.60 0.73
C ASP A 376 15.05 -9.80 0.95
N VAL A 377 15.60 -10.92 0.47
CA VAL A 377 17.06 -11.15 0.53
C VAL A 377 17.85 -10.10 -0.26
N ALA A 378 17.33 -9.66 -1.42
CA ALA A 378 18.03 -8.74 -2.30
C ALA A 378 18.02 -7.27 -1.80
N LEU A 379 16.86 -6.77 -1.38
CA LEU A 379 16.64 -5.34 -1.08
C LEU A 379 16.21 -5.06 0.37
N GLY A 380 15.84 -6.09 1.11
CA GLY A 380 15.29 -5.99 2.46
C GLY A 380 14.06 -5.08 2.54
N THR A 381 13.97 -4.34 3.65
CA THR A 381 12.78 -3.53 4.00
C THR A 381 12.83 -2.08 3.51
N ILE A 382 13.90 -1.70 2.81
CA ILE A 382 14.13 -0.30 2.44
C ILE A 382 13.49 0.02 1.08
N TYR A 383 13.82 -0.77 0.06
CA TYR A 383 13.35 -0.59 -1.31
C TYR A 383 12.39 -1.71 -1.71
N THR A 384 11.33 -1.34 -2.42
CA THR A 384 10.46 -2.29 -3.12
C THR A 384 11.07 -2.58 -4.51
N GLY A 385 11.14 -3.83 -4.93
CA GLY A 385 11.73 -4.19 -6.22
C GLY A 385 10.75 -3.98 -7.36
N VAL A 386 11.23 -3.43 -8.48
CA VAL A 386 10.40 -3.17 -9.68
C VAL A 386 11.08 -3.73 -10.93
N PHE A 387 10.35 -4.53 -11.67
CA PHE A 387 10.70 -4.98 -13.02
C PHE A 387 9.80 -4.24 -14.00
N SER A 388 10.34 -3.72 -15.09
CA SER A 388 9.57 -2.94 -16.07
C SER A 388 10.06 -3.25 -17.48
N THR A 389 9.11 -3.39 -18.41
CA THR A 389 9.39 -3.49 -19.85
C THR A 389 9.61 -2.12 -20.51
N SER A 390 9.49 -1.03 -19.75
CA SER A 390 9.59 0.33 -20.24
C SER A 390 10.44 1.19 -19.30
N ASP A 391 11.47 1.84 -19.85
CA ASP A 391 12.32 2.79 -19.12
C ASP A 391 11.51 3.97 -18.60
N SER A 392 10.62 4.54 -19.45
CA SER A 392 9.77 5.66 -19.04
C SER A 392 8.81 5.28 -17.91
N LEU A 393 8.22 4.08 -17.96
CA LEU A 393 7.38 3.60 -16.85
C LEU A 393 8.19 3.43 -15.55
N TRP A 394 9.41 2.90 -15.65
CA TRP A 394 10.29 2.81 -14.49
C TRP A 394 10.59 4.20 -13.91
N ASP A 395 10.95 5.17 -14.75
CA ASP A 395 11.29 6.52 -14.30
C ASP A 395 10.10 7.22 -13.64
N GLU A 396 8.90 7.10 -14.22
CA GLU A 396 7.65 7.61 -13.64
C GLU A 396 7.39 7.02 -12.25
N LEU A 397 7.52 5.69 -12.10
CA LEU A 397 7.37 5.00 -10.82
C LEU A 397 8.43 5.42 -9.81
N ASN A 398 9.70 5.48 -10.22
CA ASN A 398 10.81 5.88 -9.36
C ASN A 398 10.61 7.31 -8.85
N VAL A 399 10.26 8.27 -9.72
CA VAL A 399 9.98 9.65 -9.32
C VAL A 399 8.85 9.72 -8.29
N ALA A 400 7.75 8.97 -8.52
CA ALA A 400 6.64 8.91 -7.56
C ALA A 400 7.07 8.29 -6.21
N GLY A 401 7.85 7.21 -6.24
CA GLY A 401 8.39 6.56 -5.04
C GLY A 401 9.35 7.45 -4.26
N GLN A 402 10.18 8.24 -4.93
CA GLN A 402 11.06 9.22 -4.26
C GLN A 402 10.27 10.34 -3.62
N ALA A 403 9.27 10.91 -4.31
CA ALA A 403 8.44 12.00 -3.80
C ALA A 403 7.76 11.62 -2.47
N GLU A 404 7.23 10.40 -2.38
CA GLU A 404 6.56 9.90 -1.19
C GLU A 404 7.48 9.20 -0.19
N HIS A 405 8.78 9.05 -0.47
CA HIS A 405 9.68 8.20 0.33
C HIS A 405 9.18 6.75 0.48
N ASP A 406 8.45 6.27 -0.52
CA ASP A 406 8.00 4.89 -0.65
C ASP A 406 8.73 4.28 -1.86
N ARG A 407 10.02 4.05 -1.64
CA ARG A 407 11.02 4.01 -2.71
C ARG A 407 11.07 2.66 -3.42
N PHE A 408 11.28 2.73 -4.72
CA PHE A 408 11.50 1.59 -5.59
C PHE A 408 12.98 1.43 -5.96
N TRP A 409 13.36 0.22 -6.35
CA TRP A 409 14.63 -0.07 -6.99
C TRP A 409 14.40 -0.95 -8.22
N ARG A 410 15.07 -0.62 -9.34
CA ARG A 410 14.91 -1.36 -10.59
C ARG A 410 15.67 -2.68 -10.52
N MET A 411 14.98 -3.75 -10.91
CA MET A 411 15.53 -5.09 -11.03
C MET A 411 15.63 -5.49 -12.51
N PRO A 412 16.60 -6.33 -12.89
CA PRO A 412 16.80 -6.72 -14.29
C PRO A 412 15.69 -7.68 -14.77
N LEU A 413 15.12 -7.41 -15.95
CA LEU A 413 14.12 -8.24 -16.61
C LEU A 413 14.68 -8.70 -17.96
N ASP A 414 15.44 -9.79 -17.94
CA ASP A 414 16.22 -10.25 -19.10
C ASP A 414 15.83 -11.68 -19.49
N GLU A 415 15.68 -11.96 -20.79
CA GLU A 415 15.34 -13.30 -21.29
C GLU A 415 16.42 -14.35 -21.02
N ALA A 416 17.64 -13.95 -20.67
CA ALA A 416 18.70 -14.87 -20.22
C ALA A 416 18.32 -15.66 -18.95
N TYR A 417 17.35 -15.18 -18.16
CA TYR A 417 16.77 -15.94 -17.05
C TYR A 417 15.76 -17.02 -17.51
N GLY A 418 15.22 -16.88 -18.73
CA GLY A 418 14.17 -17.70 -19.32
C GLY A 418 14.40 -19.21 -19.28
N PRO A 419 15.60 -19.74 -19.61
CA PRO A 419 15.87 -21.17 -19.56
C PRO A 419 15.56 -21.84 -18.21
N GLN A 420 15.59 -21.08 -17.11
CA GLN A 420 15.25 -21.58 -15.77
C GLN A 420 13.75 -21.92 -15.62
N ILE A 421 12.87 -21.28 -16.38
CA ILE A 421 11.42 -21.49 -16.33
C ILE A 421 10.85 -22.13 -17.60
N TYR A 422 11.64 -22.28 -18.67
CA TYR A 422 11.21 -22.91 -19.94
C TYR A 422 11.53 -24.41 -20.00
N SER A 423 12.34 -24.92 -19.07
CA SER A 423 12.87 -26.30 -19.10
C SER A 423 11.97 -27.32 -18.38
N SER A 424 10.69 -27.37 -18.75
CA SER A 424 9.70 -28.32 -18.20
C SER A 424 8.95 -29.12 -19.28
N ASN A 425 8.03 -29.99 -18.86
CA ASN A 425 7.08 -30.69 -19.74
C ASN A 425 5.87 -29.81 -20.14
N ALA A 426 5.86 -28.54 -19.75
CA ALA A 426 4.85 -27.54 -20.09
C ALA A 426 5.52 -26.30 -20.73
N ASP A 427 4.73 -25.35 -21.23
CA ASP A 427 5.27 -24.11 -21.82
C ASP A 427 6.09 -23.31 -20.79
N LEU A 428 5.71 -23.37 -19.51
CA LEU A 428 6.38 -22.71 -18.39
C LEU A 428 6.38 -23.60 -17.14
N CYS A 429 7.45 -23.54 -16.35
CA CYS A 429 7.46 -23.97 -14.95
C CYS A 429 7.19 -22.77 -14.04
N ASN A 430 6.39 -22.94 -12.99
CA ASN A 430 6.07 -21.85 -12.06
C ASN A 430 7.24 -21.48 -11.13
N THR A 431 8.39 -22.13 -11.22
CA THR A 431 9.61 -21.77 -10.48
C THR A 431 10.85 -21.93 -11.36
N GLY A 432 11.83 -21.04 -11.17
CA GLY A 432 13.14 -21.12 -11.83
C GLY A 432 14.25 -21.62 -10.90
N GLY A 433 13.90 -22.11 -9.72
CA GLY A 433 14.85 -22.45 -8.66
C GLY A 433 15.28 -21.26 -7.81
N LYS A 434 16.36 -21.44 -7.05
CA LYS A 434 16.79 -20.50 -6.00
C LYS A 434 17.45 -19.23 -6.53
N SER A 435 18.30 -19.36 -7.55
CA SER A 435 19.08 -18.25 -8.09
C SER A 435 18.18 -17.30 -8.86
N ALA A 436 18.34 -15.99 -8.65
CA ALA A 436 17.55 -14.96 -9.34
C ALA A 436 16.02 -15.18 -9.26
N GLY A 437 15.52 -15.75 -8.15
CA GLY A 437 14.12 -16.15 -8.01
C GLY A 437 13.11 -15.01 -8.24
N SER A 438 13.45 -13.77 -7.92
CA SER A 438 12.61 -12.61 -8.24
C SER A 438 12.59 -12.28 -9.73
N CYS A 439 13.71 -12.44 -10.43
CA CYS A 439 13.82 -12.17 -11.86
C CYS A 439 13.04 -13.22 -12.67
N THR A 440 13.16 -14.50 -12.32
CA THR A 440 12.39 -15.57 -12.97
C THR A 440 10.90 -15.48 -12.68
N ALA A 441 10.51 -15.04 -11.47
CA ALA A 441 9.11 -14.76 -11.15
C ALA A 441 8.55 -13.61 -12.01
N ALA A 442 9.29 -12.52 -12.16
CA ALA A 442 8.89 -11.42 -13.04
C ALA A 442 8.80 -11.87 -14.50
N LEU A 443 9.78 -12.63 -14.99
CA LEU A 443 9.77 -13.14 -16.37
C LEU A 443 8.60 -14.09 -16.64
N PHE A 444 8.24 -14.92 -15.65
CA PHE A 444 7.01 -15.72 -15.70
C PHE A 444 5.78 -14.82 -15.88
N LEU A 445 5.64 -13.74 -15.10
CA LEU A 445 4.51 -12.82 -15.20
C LEU A 445 4.45 -12.08 -16.55
N LYS A 446 5.60 -11.69 -17.12
CA LYS A 446 5.72 -11.05 -18.44
C LYS A 446 4.96 -11.84 -19.52
N SER A 447 4.97 -13.17 -19.43
CA SER A 447 4.31 -14.08 -20.38
C SER A 447 2.77 -13.99 -20.41
N PHE A 448 2.17 -13.29 -19.45
CA PHE A 448 0.72 -13.20 -19.27
C PHE A 448 0.16 -11.79 -19.47
N VAL A 449 0.96 -10.85 -19.99
CA VAL A 449 0.48 -9.51 -20.34
C VAL A 449 0.35 -9.40 -21.84
N LYS A 450 -0.89 -9.25 -22.32
CA LYS A 450 -1.17 -9.08 -23.74
C LYS A 450 -0.71 -7.70 -24.23
N GLY A 451 -0.05 -7.67 -25.39
CA GLY A 451 0.25 -6.42 -26.09
C GLY A 451 1.38 -5.60 -25.46
N ILE A 452 2.29 -6.23 -24.71
CA ILE A 452 3.55 -5.59 -24.30
C ILE A 452 4.26 -5.06 -25.56
N ALA A 453 4.68 -3.79 -25.53
CA ALA A 453 5.52 -3.22 -26.57
C ALA A 453 6.84 -4.01 -26.66
N SER A 454 7.24 -4.40 -27.88
CA SER A 454 8.53 -5.07 -28.08
C SER A 454 9.69 -4.14 -27.70
N GLU A 455 10.78 -4.71 -27.20
CA GLU A 455 11.99 -3.96 -26.80
C GLU A 455 12.61 -3.23 -28.00
N ASP A 456 12.44 -3.76 -29.21
CA ASP A 456 12.99 -3.22 -30.46
C ASP A 456 12.05 -2.22 -31.17
N GLY A 457 10.87 -1.96 -30.61
CA GLY A 457 9.84 -1.10 -31.24
C GLY A 457 9.21 -1.67 -32.52
N GLU A 458 9.68 -2.81 -33.03
CA GLU A 458 9.17 -3.49 -34.23
C GLU A 458 7.98 -4.43 -33.96
N GLY A 459 7.05 -4.03 -33.08
CA GLY A 459 5.89 -4.85 -32.71
C GLY A 459 4.61 -4.04 -32.53
N GLU A 460 3.46 -4.70 -32.68
CA GLU A 460 2.12 -4.10 -32.55
C GLU A 460 1.71 -3.77 -31.08
N GLY A 461 2.56 -4.10 -30.10
CA GLY A 461 2.27 -3.91 -28.67
C GLY A 461 2.37 -2.44 -28.23
N THR A 462 1.41 -1.96 -27.45
CA THR A 462 1.39 -0.58 -26.92
C THR A 462 1.29 -0.51 -25.39
N VAL A 463 1.25 -1.65 -24.70
CA VAL A 463 1.08 -1.74 -23.25
C VAL A 463 2.45 -1.64 -22.57
N ARG A 464 2.62 -0.65 -21.69
CA ARG A 464 3.75 -0.60 -20.76
C ARG A 464 3.41 -1.45 -19.53
N TRP A 465 4.30 -2.33 -19.09
CA TRP A 465 4.06 -3.17 -17.93
C TRP A 465 5.18 -3.07 -16.90
N ALA A 466 4.79 -3.04 -15.63
CA ALA A 466 5.70 -3.19 -14.50
C ALA A 466 5.15 -4.15 -13.44
N HIS A 467 6.04 -4.99 -12.92
CA HIS A 467 5.82 -5.83 -11.75
C HIS A 467 6.51 -5.22 -10.53
N VAL A 468 5.76 -5.10 -9.44
CA VAL A 468 6.22 -4.53 -8.16
C VAL A 468 6.24 -5.64 -7.10
N ASP A 469 7.43 -6.17 -6.79
CA ASP A 469 7.63 -7.14 -5.71
C ASP A 469 7.88 -6.42 -4.39
N MET A 470 6.87 -6.44 -3.53
CA MET A 470 6.85 -5.80 -2.22
C MET A 470 7.08 -6.77 -1.06
N ALA A 471 7.56 -7.99 -1.30
CA ALA A 471 7.77 -8.97 -0.25
C ALA A 471 8.66 -8.44 0.89
N GLY A 472 9.80 -7.81 0.56
CA GLY A 472 10.70 -7.22 1.56
C GLY A 472 10.14 -6.01 2.28
N THR A 473 9.23 -5.25 1.66
CA THR A 473 8.62 -4.04 2.25
C THR A 473 7.25 -4.30 2.87
N MET A 474 6.79 -5.55 2.90
CA MET A 474 5.49 -5.98 3.45
C MET A 474 5.35 -5.61 4.92
N ASP A 475 6.34 -5.96 5.74
CA ASP A 475 6.36 -5.69 7.17
C ASP A 475 7.56 -4.85 7.59
N SER A 476 7.40 -4.17 8.72
CA SER A 476 8.47 -3.45 9.39
C SER A 476 8.80 -4.15 10.70
N PRO A 477 10.02 -4.70 10.86
CA PRO A 477 10.39 -5.40 12.08
C PRO A 477 10.66 -4.44 13.25
N ARG A 478 10.82 -3.14 12.98
CA ARG A 478 11.17 -2.09 13.94
C ARG A 478 10.24 -0.89 13.79
N ALA A 479 9.88 -0.27 14.91
CA ALA A 479 9.17 1.00 14.85
C ALA A 479 10.12 2.13 14.42
N ASP A 480 9.56 3.09 13.67
CA ASP A 480 10.14 4.37 13.32
C ASP A 480 9.15 5.50 13.70
N ALA A 481 9.49 6.75 13.38
CA ALA A 481 8.75 7.93 13.75
C ALA A 481 7.26 7.89 13.36
N TYR A 482 6.91 7.37 12.17
CA TYR A 482 5.53 7.29 11.69
C TYR A 482 5.08 5.89 11.25
N GLN A 483 5.94 4.86 11.38
CA GLN A 483 5.61 3.46 11.12
C GLN A 483 5.83 2.65 12.41
N GLU A 484 4.81 1.98 12.91
CA GLU A 484 4.97 1.02 14.01
C GLU A 484 5.47 -0.33 13.51
N LYS A 485 5.94 -1.20 14.41
CA LYS A 485 6.19 -2.59 14.06
C LYS A 485 4.91 -3.24 13.54
N GLY A 486 5.01 -3.98 12.44
CA GLY A 486 3.87 -4.63 11.77
C GLY A 486 3.83 -4.30 10.28
N MET A 487 2.67 -4.50 9.66
CA MET A 487 2.50 -4.29 8.22
C MET A 487 2.66 -2.82 7.85
N THR A 488 3.28 -2.57 6.70
CA THR A 488 3.63 -1.20 6.26
C THR A 488 2.54 -0.54 5.42
N GLY A 489 1.71 -1.34 4.73
CA GLY A 489 0.75 -0.85 3.74
C GLY A 489 1.39 -0.21 2.50
N ARG A 490 2.70 -0.37 2.30
CA ARG A 490 3.40 0.09 1.10
C ARG A 490 3.01 -0.79 -0.11
N PRO A 491 3.10 -0.30 -1.36
CA PRO A 491 3.57 1.02 -1.76
C PRO A 491 2.44 2.03 -2.10
N VAL A 492 1.37 2.09 -1.28
CA VAL A 492 0.14 2.86 -1.60
C VAL A 492 0.43 4.31 -2.02
N ARG A 493 1.21 5.05 -1.23
CA ARG A 493 1.43 6.49 -1.50
C ARG A 493 2.16 6.71 -2.82
N ALA A 494 3.13 5.86 -3.17
CA ALA A 494 3.80 5.92 -4.46
C ALA A 494 2.85 5.65 -5.63
N PHE A 495 1.91 4.69 -5.50
CA PHE A 495 0.92 4.43 -6.55
C PHE A 495 -0.06 5.58 -6.76
N VAL A 496 -0.49 6.24 -5.68
CA VAL A 496 -1.33 7.44 -5.79
C VAL A 496 -0.59 8.57 -6.48
N GLU A 497 0.66 8.81 -6.09
CA GLU A 497 1.50 9.84 -6.68
C GLU A 497 1.83 9.56 -8.16
N PHE A 498 2.06 8.30 -8.52
CA PHE A 498 2.25 7.86 -9.90
C PHE A 498 1.00 8.18 -10.74
N ALA A 499 -0.19 7.77 -10.28
CA ALA A 499 -1.44 8.04 -10.98
C ALA A 499 -1.74 9.55 -11.11
N ARG A 500 -1.42 10.35 -10.09
CA ARG A 500 -1.57 11.80 -10.11
C ARG A 500 -0.70 12.42 -11.20
N ARG A 501 0.60 12.12 -11.23
CA ARG A 501 1.53 12.63 -12.24
C ARG A 501 1.13 12.20 -13.66
N LEU A 502 0.72 10.95 -13.81
CA LEU A 502 0.24 10.42 -15.08
C LEU A 502 -1.02 11.14 -15.58
N SER A 503 -1.88 11.62 -14.68
CA SER A 503 -3.08 12.38 -15.01
C SER A 503 -2.80 13.85 -15.39
N GLU A 504 -1.62 14.37 -15.03
CA GLU A 504 -1.18 15.75 -15.34
C GLU A 504 -0.37 15.83 -16.64
N ALA A 505 0.25 14.73 -17.07
CA ALA A 505 1.06 14.66 -18.27
C ALA A 505 0.26 14.56 -19.59
N LYS A 506 -1.08 14.67 -19.53
CA LYS A 506 -2.01 14.51 -20.66
C LYS A 506 -2.69 15.80 -21.07
#